data_AF-A0A1S2HQQ2-F1
#
_entry.id   AF-A0A1S2HQQ2-F1
#
_cell.length_a   1.000
_cell.length_b   1.000
_cell.length_c   1.000
_cell.angle_alpha   90.00
_cell.angle_beta   90.00
_cell.angle_gamma   90.00
#
_symmetry.space_group_name_H-M   'P 1'
#
loop_
_entity.id
_entity.type
_entity.pdbx_description
1 polymer ?
#
loop_
_entity_poly.entity_id
_entity_poly.type
_entity_poly.pdbx_seq_one_letter_code
_entity_poly.pdbx_strand_id
1 'polypeptide(L)'
;MVLGFRNSGHHANTINRWRARIAVRTARAAALRSRPVTLVASGGAVHGAVPEADLLRGFIRDRRNWPGPVLVDRDSRSTWENVSNIVPLVERFDRIIFASNGLHAEKARAYLLRQRPDLAARLAAADDYRFGEMALFKPLFAAVGLRKLRTLRRG
;
A
#
# COMPACT_ATOMS: atom_id res chain seq x y z
N MET A 1 -1.97 3.64 5.19
CA MET A 1 -1.04 3.85 4.07
C MET A 1 -1.33 2.83 2.98
N VAL A 2 -1.45 3.27 1.73
CA VAL A 2 -1.57 2.41 0.55
C VAL A 2 -0.46 2.79 -0.41
N LEU A 3 0.40 1.82 -0.73
CA LEU A 3 1.51 2.05 -1.66
C LEU A 3 1.10 1.64 -3.07
N GLY A 4 1.37 2.52 -4.02
CA GLY A 4 1.19 2.31 -5.45
C GLY A 4 1.98 1.11 -5.97
N PHE A 5 1.42 0.48 -6.99
CA PHE A 5 2.05 -0.60 -7.72
C PHE A 5 1.82 -0.44 -9.23
N ARG A 6 2.91 -0.23 -9.97
CA ARG A 6 3.06 -0.32 -11.44
C ARG A 6 1.74 -0.17 -12.20
N ASN A 7 1.35 1.06 -12.47
CA ASN A 7 0.12 1.34 -13.21
C ASN A 7 0.38 2.19 -14.46
N SER A 8 0.14 1.62 -15.64
CA SER A 8 0.26 2.35 -16.91
C SER A 8 -1.06 2.94 -17.42
N GLY A 9 -2.21 2.43 -16.96
CA GLY A 9 -3.53 2.91 -17.38
C GLY A 9 -4.04 4.10 -16.58
N HIS A 10 -5.13 4.70 -17.06
CA HIS A 10 -5.82 5.83 -16.42
C HIS A 10 -6.73 5.43 -15.25
N HIS A 11 -6.81 4.13 -14.94
CA HIS A 11 -7.55 3.60 -13.81
C HIS A 11 -6.66 2.68 -12.97
N ALA A 12 -6.94 2.61 -11.66
CA ALA A 12 -6.26 1.69 -10.76
C ALA A 12 -6.42 0.24 -11.25
N ASN A 13 -5.31 -0.46 -11.48
CA ASN A 13 -5.25 -1.86 -11.86
C ASN A 13 -5.74 -2.79 -10.72
N THR A 14 -5.81 -4.09 -10.98
CA THR A 14 -6.31 -5.08 -10.02
C THR A 14 -5.54 -5.08 -8.69
N ILE A 15 -4.22 -4.88 -8.71
CA ILE A 15 -3.39 -4.87 -7.49
C ILE A 15 -3.65 -3.60 -6.67
N ASN A 16 -3.65 -2.43 -7.30
CA ASN A 16 -3.95 -1.16 -6.64
C ASN A 16 -5.37 -1.14 -6.06
N ARG A 17 -6.35 -1.65 -6.80
CA ARG A 17 -7.73 -1.82 -6.31
C ARG A 17 -7.80 -2.73 -5.09
N TRP A 18 -7.08 -3.85 -5.13
CA TRP A 18 -7.04 -4.78 -4.00
C TRP A 18 -6.40 -4.14 -2.75
N ARG A 19 -5.25 -3.48 -2.89
CA ARG A 19 -4.61 -2.74 -1.78
C ARG A 19 -5.50 -1.65 -1.21
N ALA A 20 -6.17 -0.88 -2.07
CA ALA A 20 -7.14 0.12 -1.66
C ALA A 20 -8.34 -0.48 -0.91
N ARG A 21 -8.83 -1.66 -1.31
CA ARG A 21 -9.89 -2.37 -0.58
C ARG A 21 -9.46 -2.75 0.83
N ILE A 22 -8.22 -3.25 1.01
CA ILE A 22 -7.66 -3.54 2.33
C ILE A 22 -7.66 -2.28 3.18
N ALA A 23 -7.09 -1.18 2.65
CA ALA A 23 -7.05 0.08 3.38
C ALA A 23 -8.43 0.58 3.82
N VAL A 24 -9.41 0.59 2.91
CA VAL A 24 -10.77 1.05 3.25
C VAL A 24 -11.42 0.12 4.29
N ARG A 25 -11.23 -1.20 4.18
CA ARG A 25 -11.75 -2.15 5.16
C ARG A 25 -11.13 -1.93 6.54
N THR A 26 -9.80 -1.82 6.61
CA THR A 26 -9.11 -1.54 7.88
C THR A 26 -9.53 -0.19 8.45
N ALA A 27 -9.66 0.84 7.62
CA ALA A 27 -10.11 2.16 8.05
C ALA A 27 -11.53 2.13 8.60
N ARG A 28 -12.47 1.41 7.96
CA ARG A 28 -13.83 1.22 8.48
C ARG A 28 -13.85 0.48 9.81
N ALA A 29 -13.07 -0.60 9.95
CA ALA A 29 -12.99 -1.34 11.20
C ALA A 29 -12.40 -0.51 12.35
N ALA A 30 -11.50 0.43 12.06
CA ALA A 30 -11.00 1.39 13.04
C ALA A 30 -12.02 2.51 13.33
N ALA A 31 -12.71 3.03 12.31
CA ALA A 31 -13.74 4.05 12.46
C ALA A 31 -14.94 3.57 13.28
N LEU A 32 -15.34 2.29 13.14
CA LEU A 32 -16.37 1.66 13.98
C LEU A 32 -16.00 1.61 15.46
N ARG A 33 -14.71 1.72 15.79
CA ARG A 33 -14.21 1.84 17.17
C ARG A 33 -14.02 3.30 17.58
N SER A 34 -14.76 4.21 16.95
CA SER A 34 -14.74 5.66 17.17
C SER A 34 -13.35 6.30 17.01
N ARG A 35 -12.51 5.75 16.12
CA ARG A 35 -11.19 6.32 15.84
C ARG A 35 -11.22 7.14 14.55
N PRO A 36 -10.78 8.40 14.55
CA PRO A 36 -10.60 9.14 13.31
C PRO A 36 -9.52 8.46 12.47
N VAL A 37 -9.80 8.24 11.19
CA VAL A 37 -8.88 7.58 10.25
C VAL A 37 -8.61 8.47 9.06
N THR A 38 -7.33 8.65 8.74
CA THR A 38 -6.88 9.25 7.49
C THR A 38 -6.23 8.18 6.63
N LEU A 39 -6.69 8.05 5.39
CA LEU A 39 -5.98 7.24 4.40
C LEU A 39 -4.90 8.09 3.75
N VAL A 40 -3.81 7.44 3.36
CA VAL A 40 -2.73 8.06 2.59
C VAL A 40 -2.41 7.13 1.44
N ALA A 41 -2.41 7.65 0.22
CA ALA A 41 -1.99 6.95 -0.98
C ALA A 41 -0.65 7.53 -1.45
N SER A 42 0.31 6.67 -1.77
CA SER A 42 1.66 7.09 -2.17
C SER A 42 2.07 6.38 -3.45
N GLY A 43 2.66 7.11 -4.38
CA GLY A 43 3.16 6.58 -5.64
C GLY A 43 3.01 7.58 -6.78
N GLY A 44 4.11 7.85 -7.46
CA GLY A 44 4.20 8.77 -8.58
C GLY A 44 3.97 8.14 -9.95
N ALA A 45 4.13 8.96 -10.98
CA ALA A 45 3.92 8.61 -12.38
C ALA A 45 5.13 7.87 -12.97
N VAL A 46 5.42 6.65 -12.47
CA VAL A 46 6.60 5.87 -12.91
C VAL A 46 6.33 5.05 -14.17
N HIS A 47 5.16 4.44 -14.26
CA HIS A 47 4.82 3.50 -15.34
C HIS A 47 3.68 4.00 -16.26
N GLY A 48 3.16 5.20 -16.00
CA GLY A 48 2.06 5.81 -16.74
C GLY A 48 2.00 7.31 -16.48
N ALA A 49 1.14 8.01 -17.21
CA ALA A 49 1.01 9.47 -17.14
C ALA A 49 0.35 9.97 -15.84
N VAL A 50 -0.37 9.11 -15.13
CA VAL A 50 -1.10 9.47 -13.91
C VAL A 50 -0.38 8.88 -12.69
N PRO A 51 -0.10 9.68 -11.63
CA PRO A 51 0.45 9.16 -10.38
C PRO A 51 -0.40 8.03 -9.80
N GLU A 52 0.25 6.97 -9.37
CA GLU A 52 -0.42 5.81 -8.75
C GLU A 52 -1.24 6.22 -7.51
N ALA A 53 -0.79 7.25 -6.77
CA ALA A 53 -1.50 7.82 -5.64
C ALA A 53 -2.86 8.44 -6.03
N ASP A 54 -2.95 9.10 -7.18
CA ASP A 54 -4.20 9.69 -7.65
C ASP A 54 -5.19 8.62 -8.11
N LEU A 55 -4.69 7.56 -8.78
CA LEU A 55 -5.51 6.41 -9.16
C LEU A 55 -6.07 5.68 -7.93
N LEU A 56 -5.25 5.51 -6.90
CA LEU A 56 -5.67 4.95 -5.61
C LEU A 56 -6.71 5.85 -4.93
N ARG A 57 -6.47 7.16 -4.87
CA ARG A 57 -7.39 8.14 -4.27
C ARG A 57 -8.75 8.12 -4.97
N GLY A 58 -8.78 8.16 -6.30
CA GLY A 58 -10.02 8.08 -7.09
C GLY A 58 -10.78 6.78 -6.81
N PHE A 59 -10.09 5.63 -6.81
CA PHE A 59 -10.74 4.38 -6.46
C PHE A 59 -11.30 4.34 -5.03
N ILE A 60 -10.58 4.91 -4.05
CA ILE A 60 -11.00 4.99 -2.65
C ILE A 60 -12.25 5.87 -2.49
N ARG A 61 -12.29 7.01 -3.19
CA ARG A 61 -13.42 7.95 -3.13
C ARG A 61 -14.60 7.45 -3.94
N ASP A 62 -14.39 7.21 -5.23
CA ASP A 62 -15.48 7.08 -6.21
C ASP A 62 -16.06 5.65 -6.26
N ARG A 63 -15.24 4.65 -5.90
CA ARG A 63 -15.65 3.23 -6.01
C ARG A 63 -15.82 2.57 -4.66
N ARG A 64 -15.16 3.09 -3.62
CA ARG A 64 -15.29 2.58 -2.25
C ARG A 64 -16.07 3.50 -1.33
N ASN A 65 -16.40 4.73 -1.75
CA ASN A 65 -17.19 5.68 -0.97
C ASN A 65 -16.62 5.88 0.44
N TRP A 66 -15.29 6.05 0.54
CA TRP A 66 -14.67 6.40 1.81
C TRP A 66 -14.95 7.88 2.12
N PRO A 67 -15.62 8.20 3.25
CA PRO A 67 -15.99 9.58 3.56
C PRO A 67 -14.84 10.38 4.16
N GLY A 68 -13.93 9.72 4.90
CA GLY A 68 -12.82 10.38 5.60
C GLY A 68 -11.70 10.87 4.68
N PRO A 69 -10.73 11.64 5.19
CA PRO A 69 -9.65 12.23 4.39
C PRO A 69 -8.77 11.17 3.69
N VAL A 70 -8.24 11.56 2.53
CA VAL A 70 -7.28 10.79 1.73
C VAL A 70 -6.15 11.73 1.31
N LEU A 71 -5.01 11.65 2.01
CA LEU A 71 -3.79 12.36 1.66
C LEU A 71 -3.05 11.60 0.55
N VAL A 72 -2.19 12.31 -0.18
CA VAL A 72 -1.54 11.81 -1.38
C VAL A 72 -0.09 12.27 -1.46
N ASP A 73 0.78 11.36 -1.81
CA ASP A 73 2.16 11.60 -2.23
C ASP A 73 2.32 11.16 -3.69
N ARG A 74 2.65 12.11 -4.56
CA ARG A 74 2.71 11.93 -6.02
C ARG A 74 4.13 11.83 -6.55
N ASP A 75 5.13 11.98 -5.69
CA ASP A 75 6.52 12.18 -6.12
C ASP A 75 7.33 10.90 -5.96
N SER A 76 6.85 9.94 -5.17
CA SER A 76 7.57 8.69 -4.93
C SER A 76 7.69 7.81 -6.18
N ARG A 77 8.92 7.42 -6.52
CA ARG A 77 9.21 6.59 -7.70
C ARG A 77 9.64 5.16 -7.36
N SER A 78 9.74 4.85 -6.07
CA SER A 78 10.21 3.58 -5.54
C SER A 78 9.53 3.25 -4.21
N THR A 79 9.63 2.00 -3.74
CA THR A 79 9.12 1.64 -2.41
C THR A 79 9.89 2.33 -1.27
N TRP A 80 11.16 2.70 -1.51
CA TRP A 80 11.96 3.46 -0.54
C TRP A 80 11.43 4.88 -0.40
N GLU A 81 11.21 5.56 -1.53
CA GLU A 81 10.64 6.92 -1.58
C GLU A 81 9.21 6.94 -1.07
N ASN A 82 8.40 5.93 -1.41
CA ASN A 82 7.05 5.78 -0.87
C ASN A 82 7.03 5.85 0.67
N VAL A 83 8.07 5.34 1.34
CA VAL A 83 8.15 5.36 2.79
C VAL A 83 8.72 6.69 3.29
N SER A 84 9.73 7.27 2.63
CA SER A 84 10.31 8.55 3.05
C SER A 84 9.33 9.70 2.87
N ASN A 85 8.62 9.74 1.74
CA ASN A 85 7.78 10.87 1.36
C ASN A 85 6.44 10.89 2.12
N ILE A 86 6.01 9.76 2.68
CA ILE A 86 4.85 9.76 3.57
C ILE A 86 5.18 10.26 4.97
N VAL A 87 6.45 10.32 5.39
CA VAL A 87 6.83 10.68 6.76
C VAL A 87 6.19 12.00 7.21
N PRO A 88 6.29 13.12 6.45
CA PRO A 88 5.64 14.38 6.83
C PRO A 88 4.11 14.28 6.90
N LEU A 89 3.51 13.37 6.11
CA LEU A 89 2.06 13.17 6.12
C LEU A 89 1.60 12.38 7.34
N VAL A 90 2.48 11.60 7.98
CA VAL A 90 2.08 10.60 8.98
C VAL A 90 2.61 10.82 10.38
N GLU A 91 3.59 11.71 10.57
CA GLU A 91 4.27 11.92 11.85
C GLU A 91 3.35 12.40 12.98
N ARG A 92 2.21 13.02 12.63
CA ARG A 92 1.17 13.46 13.57
C ARG A 92 0.23 12.36 14.06
N PHE A 93 0.31 11.14 13.52
CA PHE A 93 -0.58 10.05 13.91
C PHE A 93 0.09 9.11 14.91
N ASP A 94 -0.72 8.62 15.86
CA ASP A 94 -0.26 7.69 16.90
C ASP A 94 -0.21 6.23 16.42
N ARG A 95 -0.85 5.92 15.29
CA ARG A 95 -0.83 4.59 14.67
C ARG A 95 -0.69 4.67 13.16
N ILE A 96 0.26 3.90 12.65
CA ILE A 96 0.57 3.81 11.22
C ILE A 96 0.32 2.38 10.75
N ILE A 97 -0.43 2.24 9.68
CA ILE A 97 -0.81 0.94 9.13
C ILE A 97 -0.49 0.91 7.63
N PHE A 98 0.28 -0.09 7.18
CA PHE A 98 0.53 -0.35 5.77
C PHE A 98 -0.47 -1.38 5.23
N ALA A 99 -1.44 -0.93 4.43
CA ALA A 99 -2.41 -1.76 3.76
C ALA A 99 -1.82 -2.28 2.43
N SER A 100 -1.18 -3.45 2.49
CA SER A 100 -0.58 -4.12 1.32
C SER A 100 -0.45 -5.63 1.56
N ASN A 101 -0.13 -6.40 0.52
CA ASN A 101 0.23 -7.82 0.66
C ASN A 101 1.46 -8.01 1.54
N GLY A 102 1.49 -9.13 2.28
CA GLY A 102 2.47 -9.46 3.32
C GLY A 102 3.90 -9.04 3.00
N LEU A 103 4.52 -9.60 1.95
CA LEU A 103 5.92 -9.28 1.62
C LEU A 103 6.18 -7.80 1.33
N HIS A 104 5.22 -7.07 0.77
CA HIS A 104 5.39 -5.64 0.47
C HIS A 104 5.10 -4.75 1.68
N ALA A 105 4.14 -5.16 2.53
CA ALA A 105 3.89 -4.50 3.80
C ALA A 105 5.10 -4.66 4.73
N GLU A 106 5.66 -5.87 4.86
CA GLU A 106 6.89 -6.11 5.63
C GLU A 106 8.07 -5.29 5.11
N LYS A 107 8.23 -5.22 3.77
CA LYS A 107 9.27 -4.37 3.17
C LYS A 107 9.11 -2.90 3.54
N ALA A 108 7.88 -2.37 3.50
CA ALA A 108 7.61 -0.99 3.89
C ALA A 108 7.85 -0.74 5.38
N ARG A 109 7.48 -1.70 6.26
CA ARG A 109 7.75 -1.65 7.70
C ARG A 109 9.26 -1.62 7.98
N ALA A 110 10.03 -2.48 7.32
CA ALA A 110 11.49 -2.51 7.45
C ALA A 110 12.15 -1.21 6.98
N TYR A 111 11.66 -0.61 5.89
CA TYR A 111 12.12 0.70 5.43
C TYR A 111 11.77 1.81 6.42
N LEU A 112 10.56 1.80 7.00
CA LEU A 112 10.18 2.80 7.99
C LEU A 112 11.04 2.67 9.24
N LEU A 113 11.31 1.45 9.71
CA LEU A 113 12.22 1.21 10.83
C LEU A 113 13.62 1.75 10.56
N ARG A 114 14.14 1.57 9.33
CA ARG A 114 15.46 2.09 8.97
C ARG A 114 15.50 3.62 8.84
N GLN A 115 14.42 4.24 8.37
CA GLN A 115 14.39 5.68 8.10
C GLN A 115 13.95 6.51 9.32
N ARG A 116 12.96 6.03 10.08
CA ARG A 116 12.32 6.69 11.23
C ARG A 116 11.92 5.65 12.30
N PRO A 117 12.88 5.15 13.10
CA PRO A 117 12.60 4.18 14.16
C PRO A 117 11.50 4.64 15.14
N ASP A 118 11.45 5.95 15.41
CA ASP A 118 10.45 6.61 16.27
C ASP A 118 9.02 6.47 15.73
N LEU A 119 8.83 6.52 14.40
CA LEU A 119 7.55 6.28 13.76
C LEU A 119 7.26 4.79 13.59
N ALA A 120 8.29 3.96 13.43
CA ALA A 120 8.15 2.51 13.36
C ALA A 120 7.58 1.92 14.66
N ALA A 121 7.87 2.53 15.82
CA ALA A 121 7.24 2.17 17.10
C ALA A 121 5.70 2.34 17.09
N ARG A 122 5.15 3.10 16.15
CA ARG A 122 3.70 3.34 15.98
C ARG A 122 3.05 2.42 14.96
N LEU A 123 3.81 1.47 14.40
CA LEU A 123 3.28 0.51 13.44
C LEU A 123 2.24 -0.40 14.09
N ALA A 124 1.09 -0.53 13.44
CA ALA A 124 0.06 -1.50 13.79
C ALA A 124 -0.19 -2.44 12.60
N ALA A 125 -0.65 -3.65 12.91
CA ALA A 125 -1.15 -4.57 11.90
C ALA A 125 -2.37 -3.93 11.22
N ALA A 126 -2.48 -4.06 9.88
CA ALA A 126 -3.77 -3.82 9.27
C ALA A 126 -4.66 -5.04 9.53
N ASP A 127 -5.93 -4.92 9.15
CA ASP A 127 -6.82 -6.07 9.01
C ASP A 127 -6.42 -6.86 7.74
N ASP A 128 -5.16 -7.29 7.71
CA ASP A 128 -4.39 -7.75 6.54
C ASP A 128 -4.74 -9.17 6.12
N TYR A 129 -5.43 -9.95 6.97
CA TYR A 129 -5.47 -11.40 6.82
C TYR A 129 -6.81 -12.00 7.21
N ARG A 130 -7.56 -12.49 6.21
CA ARG A 130 -8.57 -13.54 6.38
C ARG A 130 -7.99 -14.84 5.83
N PHE A 131 -7.96 -15.88 6.67
CA PHE A 131 -7.58 -17.24 6.28
C PHE A 131 -8.45 -17.67 5.08
N GLY A 132 -7.85 -17.91 3.91
CA GLY A 132 -8.56 -18.29 2.67
C GLY A 132 -8.25 -17.44 1.43
N GLU A 133 -7.81 -16.19 1.55
CA GLU A 133 -7.43 -15.35 0.39
C GLU A 133 -6.11 -15.81 -0.29
N MET A 134 -5.41 -16.78 0.31
CA MET A 134 -4.17 -17.37 -0.20
C MET A 134 -4.38 -18.17 -1.51
N ALA A 135 -5.60 -18.66 -1.77
CA ALA A 135 -5.91 -19.43 -2.97
C ALA A 135 -5.81 -18.61 -4.27
N LEU A 136 -6.08 -17.30 -4.21
CA LEU A 136 -6.07 -16.43 -5.39
C LEU A 136 -4.66 -16.10 -5.91
N PHE A 137 -3.63 -16.33 -5.08
CA PHE A 137 -2.25 -15.90 -5.35
C PHE A 137 -1.32 -17.00 -5.86
N LYS A 138 -1.80 -18.24 -6.03
CA LYS A 138 -1.03 -19.31 -6.72
C LYS A 138 -0.35 -18.83 -8.02
N PRO A 139 -1.00 -18.04 -8.91
CA PRO A 139 -0.37 -17.61 -10.16
C PRO A 139 0.77 -16.61 -9.96
N LEU A 140 0.64 -15.69 -9.00
CA LEU A 140 1.63 -14.64 -8.76
C LEU A 140 2.90 -15.21 -8.10
N PHE A 141 2.74 -16.12 -7.14
CA PHE A 141 3.87 -16.85 -6.56
C PHE A 141 4.55 -17.76 -7.58
N ALA A 142 3.78 -18.44 -8.45
CA ALA A 142 4.34 -19.25 -9.53
C ALA A 142 5.20 -18.41 -10.51
N ALA A 143 4.75 -17.20 -10.88
CA ALA A 143 5.52 -16.33 -11.78
C ALA A 143 6.83 -15.83 -11.17
N VAL A 144 6.84 -15.51 -9.87
CA VAL A 144 8.07 -15.13 -9.14
C VAL A 144 9.00 -16.33 -8.96
N GLY A 145 8.45 -17.51 -8.66
CA GLY A 145 9.19 -18.77 -8.59
C GLY A 145 9.88 -19.12 -9.92
N LEU A 146 9.17 -18.99 -11.05
CA LEU A 146 9.75 -19.23 -12.38
C LEU A 146 10.89 -18.28 -12.72
N ARG A 147 10.79 -17.00 -12.33
CA ARG A 147 11.88 -16.04 -12.53
C ARG A 147 13.12 -16.43 -11.72
N LYS A 148 12.95 -16.83 -10.46
CA LYS A 148 14.05 -17.23 -9.59
C LYS A 148 14.74 -18.51 -10.08
N LEU A 149 13.99 -19.45 -10.64
CA LEU A 149 14.52 -20.67 -11.26
C LEU A 149 15.28 -20.42 -12.57
N ARG A 150 14.87 -19.42 -13.37
CA ARG A 150 15.60 -19.04 -14.59
C ARG A 150 16.96 -18.40 -14.30
N THR A 151 17.07 -17.66 -13.19
CA THR A 151 18.35 -17.06 -12.78
C THR A 151 19.33 -18.09 -12.23
N LEU A 152 18.84 -19.17 -11.62
CA LEU A 152 19.66 -20.28 -11.11
C LEU A 152 20.18 -21.23 -12.19
N ARG A 153 19.62 -21.16 -13.42
CA ARG A 153 19.99 -22.03 -14.55
C ARG A 153 20.98 -21.39 -15.54
N ARG A 154 21.43 -20.16 -15.25
CA ARG A 154 22.37 -19.37 -16.06
C ARG A 154 23.63 -18.98 -15.28
N GLY A 155 23.86 -19.60 -14.12
CA GLY A 155 25.09 -19.50 -13.34
C GLY A 155 25.79 -20.84 -13.33
#